data_AF-A0A2V8T522-F1
#
_entry.id   AF-A0A2V8T522-F1
#
_cell.length_a   1.000
_cell.length_b   1.000
_cell.length_c   1.000
_cell.angle_alpha   90.00
_cell.angle_beta   90.00
_cell.angle_gamma   90.00
#
_symmetry.space_group_name_H-M   'P 1'
#
loop_
_entity.id
_entity.type
_entity.pdbx_description
1 polymer ?
#
loop_
_entity_poly.entity_id
_entity_poly.type
_entity_poly.pdbx_seq_one_letter_code
_entity_poly.pdbx_strand_id
1 'polypeptide(L)'
;MILAAGYGTRLWPLTIDRAKPAIPFMGRPLVGYVAEYLARFGFGEIAVNLHHRGESVRAALGDGGRFGVRFHYVEEPEILGTGGALDNARALLDADIFVVINGKIATDINLDAALETHRRTRALATLVLRENAERERYSTVSVRDGLITGFGGNPTSDNVSGAASAARNELPSAVNEFREGRGEEFAERRVESK
;
A
#
# COMPACT_ATOMS: atom_id res chain seq x y z
N MET A 1 -3.70 8.26 0.93
CA MET A 1 -4.56 7.42 0.08
C MET A 1 -4.73 6.03 0.66
N ILE A 2 -5.97 5.53 0.71
CA ILE A 2 -6.30 4.14 1.01
C ILE A 2 -6.55 3.40 -0.29
N LEU A 3 -5.82 2.30 -0.51
CA LEU A 3 -6.03 1.39 -1.63
C LEU A 3 -7.15 0.40 -1.32
N ALA A 4 -8.33 0.59 -1.92
CA ALA A 4 -9.52 -0.23 -1.70
C ALA A 4 -10.10 -0.86 -2.99
N ALA A 5 -9.56 -0.55 -4.17
CA ALA A 5 -9.96 -1.17 -5.43
C ALA A 5 -9.33 -2.59 -5.58
N GLY A 6 -10.15 -3.64 -5.48
CA GLY A 6 -9.71 -5.01 -5.73
C GLY A 6 -10.84 -6.03 -5.68
N TYR A 7 -10.77 -7.06 -6.53
CA TYR A 7 -11.84 -8.07 -6.65
C TYR A 7 -12.02 -8.96 -5.42
N GLY A 8 -10.98 -9.13 -4.60
CA GLY A 8 -11.08 -9.94 -3.38
C GLY A 8 -11.34 -11.44 -3.62
N THR A 9 -11.12 -11.96 -4.83
CA THR A 9 -11.50 -13.32 -5.28
C THR A 9 -11.05 -14.46 -4.36
N ARG A 10 -9.87 -14.33 -3.73
CA ARG A 10 -9.34 -15.36 -2.80
C ARG A 10 -10.14 -15.50 -1.51
N LEU A 11 -11.01 -14.56 -1.19
CA LEU A 11 -11.88 -14.58 -0.01
C LEU A 11 -13.33 -14.89 -0.35
N TRP A 12 -13.63 -15.33 -1.57
CA TRP A 12 -14.95 -15.83 -1.89
C TRP A 12 -15.34 -16.97 -0.91
N PRO A 13 -16.56 -17.00 -0.34
CA PRO A 13 -17.74 -16.19 -0.65
C PRO A 13 -17.89 -14.87 0.15
N LEU A 14 -16.94 -14.51 1.01
CA LEU A 14 -17.02 -13.31 1.86
C LEU A 14 -17.03 -11.99 1.08
N THR A 15 -16.71 -12.02 -0.21
CA THR A 15 -16.65 -10.86 -1.10
C THR A 15 -17.74 -10.87 -2.18
N ILE A 16 -18.81 -11.65 -2.01
CA ILE A 16 -19.91 -11.71 -3.00
C ILE A 16 -20.63 -10.35 -3.09
N ASP A 17 -20.95 -9.76 -1.95
CA ASP A 17 -21.77 -8.56 -1.81
C ASP A 17 -20.95 -7.31 -1.41
N ARG A 18 -19.67 -7.49 -1.07
CA ARG A 18 -18.81 -6.43 -0.54
C ARG A 18 -17.37 -6.56 -1.00
N ALA A 19 -16.66 -5.44 -1.06
CA ALA A 19 -15.24 -5.40 -1.31
C ALA A 19 -14.49 -5.94 -0.08
N LYS A 20 -13.29 -6.52 -0.29
CA LYS A 20 -12.46 -7.03 0.81
C LYS A 20 -12.23 -6.01 1.94
N PRO A 21 -11.95 -4.72 1.68
CA PRO A 21 -11.81 -3.71 2.74
C PRO A 21 -13.07 -3.49 3.59
N ALA A 22 -14.26 -3.82 3.07
CA ALA A 22 -15.53 -3.68 3.78
C ALA A 22 -15.92 -4.94 4.58
N ILE A 23 -15.11 -6.00 4.57
CA ILE A 23 -15.36 -7.20 5.38
C ILE A 23 -15.28 -6.82 6.87
N PRO A 24 -16.27 -7.24 7.69
CA PRO A 24 -16.21 -7.06 9.14
C PRO A 24 -15.11 -7.91 9.77
N PHE A 25 -14.33 -7.29 10.65
CA PHE A 25 -13.37 -7.94 11.53
C PHE A 25 -13.57 -7.37 12.92
N MET A 26 -13.77 -8.23 13.92
CA MET A 26 -14.11 -7.82 15.30
C MET A 26 -15.25 -6.79 15.38
N GLY A 27 -16.29 -7.00 14.57
CA GLY A 27 -17.51 -6.17 14.57
C GLY A 27 -17.42 -4.87 13.75
N ARG A 28 -16.29 -4.56 13.10
CA ARG A 28 -16.09 -3.32 12.34
C ARG A 28 -15.44 -3.59 10.98
N PRO A 29 -15.71 -2.80 9.92
CA PRO A 29 -15.08 -3.00 8.61
C PRO A 29 -13.55 -2.83 8.68
N LEU A 30 -12.78 -3.68 7.99
CA LEU A 30 -11.31 -3.60 7.94
C LEU A 30 -10.79 -2.20 7.57
N VAL A 31 -11.43 -1.55 6.59
CA VAL A 31 -11.07 -0.20 6.14
C VAL A 31 -11.26 0.86 7.22
N GLY A 32 -12.13 0.62 8.19
CA GLY A 32 -12.33 1.51 9.33
C GLY A 32 -11.12 1.56 10.27
N TYR A 33 -10.41 0.45 10.44
CA TYR A 33 -9.15 0.42 11.20
C TYR A 33 -8.08 1.25 10.51
N VAL A 34 -8.03 1.21 9.17
CA VAL A 34 -7.09 2.00 8.37
C VAL A 34 -7.42 3.50 8.47
N ALA A 35 -8.69 3.86 8.42
CA ALA A 35 -9.13 5.25 8.60
C ALA A 35 -8.74 5.80 9.97
N GLU A 36 -9.01 5.06 11.06
CA GLU A 36 -8.59 5.46 12.42
C GLU A 36 -7.08 5.51 12.57
N TYR A 37 -6.37 4.59 11.90
CA TYR A 37 -4.92 4.61 11.85
C TYR A 37 -4.39 5.89 11.20
N LEU A 38 -4.91 6.29 10.03
CA LEU A 38 -4.47 7.53 9.39
C LEU A 38 -4.87 8.78 10.19
N ALA A 39 -6.09 8.81 10.73
CA ALA A 39 -6.59 9.92 11.53
C ALA A 39 -5.72 10.18 12.77
N ARG A 40 -5.27 9.14 13.48
CA ARG A 40 -4.43 9.28 14.68
C ARG A 40 -3.07 9.94 14.40
N PHE A 41 -2.57 9.84 13.17
CA PHE A 41 -1.32 10.46 12.72
C PHE A 41 -1.55 11.81 12.02
N GLY A 42 -2.74 12.39 12.14
CA GLY A 42 -3.04 13.74 11.65
C GLY A 42 -3.39 13.85 10.16
N PHE A 43 -3.63 12.73 9.46
CA PHE A 43 -4.08 12.77 8.07
C PHE A 43 -5.58 13.07 7.98
N GLY A 44 -5.92 14.34 7.73
CA GLY A 44 -7.30 14.83 7.69
C GLY A 44 -8.01 14.68 6.32
N GLU A 45 -7.27 14.63 5.22
CA GLU A 45 -7.80 14.51 3.85
C GLU A 45 -7.31 13.20 3.24
N ILE A 46 -8.22 12.31 2.85
CA ILE A 46 -7.87 10.93 2.47
C ILE A 46 -8.57 10.53 1.16
N ALA A 47 -7.78 10.37 0.10
CA ALA A 47 -8.24 9.72 -1.13
C ALA A 47 -8.46 8.21 -0.92
N VAL A 48 -9.54 7.65 -1.47
CA VAL A 48 -9.89 6.22 -1.43
C VAL A 48 -10.27 5.79 -2.83
N ASN A 49 -9.50 4.89 -3.44
CA ASN A 49 -9.89 4.36 -4.75
C ASN A 49 -10.91 3.22 -4.61
N LEU A 50 -11.89 3.21 -5.51
CA LEU A 50 -13.01 2.29 -5.52
C LEU A 50 -13.11 1.61 -6.88
N HIS A 51 -13.55 0.36 -6.89
CA HIS A 51 -13.84 -0.38 -8.12
C HIS A 51 -14.92 -1.43 -7.82
N HIS A 52 -14.55 -2.71 -7.79
CA HIS A 52 -15.47 -3.81 -7.54
C HIS A 52 -16.08 -3.72 -6.14
N ARG A 53 -17.43 -3.63 -6.08
CA ARG A 53 -18.20 -3.44 -4.83
C ARG A 53 -17.76 -2.20 -4.03
N GLY A 54 -17.31 -1.14 -4.72
CA GLY A 54 -16.87 0.12 -4.10
C GLY A 54 -17.89 0.74 -3.15
N GLU A 55 -19.18 0.63 -3.47
CA GLU A 55 -20.27 1.10 -2.62
C GLU A 55 -20.24 0.52 -1.19
N SER A 56 -19.79 -0.72 -1.01
CA SER A 56 -19.64 -1.29 0.34
C SER A 56 -18.55 -0.60 1.15
N VAL A 57 -17.50 -0.11 0.50
CA VAL A 57 -16.43 0.68 1.13
C VAL A 57 -16.92 2.10 1.43
N ARG A 58 -17.64 2.72 0.48
CA ARG A 58 -18.28 4.03 0.67
C ARG A 58 -19.28 4.01 1.82
N ALA A 59 -20.16 3.01 1.87
CA ALA A 59 -21.10 2.79 2.97
C ALA A 59 -20.38 2.49 4.28
N ALA A 60 -19.29 1.72 4.22
CA ALA A 60 -18.45 1.51 5.38
C ALA A 60 -17.92 2.85 5.86
N LEU A 61 -17.27 3.68 5.06
CA LEU A 61 -16.52 4.86 5.50
C LEU A 61 -17.35 6.15 5.71
N GLY A 62 -18.43 6.34 4.94
CA GLY A 62 -19.26 7.56 4.98
C GLY A 62 -18.56 8.79 4.42
N ASP A 63 -18.86 9.97 4.95
CA ASP A 63 -18.15 11.21 4.61
C ASP A 63 -16.80 11.37 5.35
N GLY A 64 -16.56 10.53 6.37
CA GLY A 64 -15.39 10.56 7.23
C GLY A 64 -15.60 11.23 8.59
N GLY A 65 -16.77 11.83 8.84
CA GLY A 65 -17.05 12.57 10.07
C GLY A 65 -16.84 11.75 11.34
N ARG A 66 -17.22 10.46 11.33
CA ARG A 66 -17.00 9.54 12.47
C ARG A 66 -15.54 9.28 12.81
N PHE A 67 -14.62 9.57 11.89
CA PHE A 67 -13.18 9.40 12.05
C PHE A 67 -12.45 10.73 12.23
N GLY A 68 -13.14 11.86 12.12
CA GLY A 68 -12.50 13.18 12.14
C GLY A 68 -11.69 13.49 10.87
N VAL A 69 -12.02 12.89 9.74
CA VAL A 69 -11.33 13.08 8.44
C VAL A 69 -12.35 13.37 7.34
N ARG A 70 -11.87 13.74 6.15
CA ARG A 70 -12.64 13.86 4.92
C ARG A 70 -12.16 12.85 3.91
N PHE A 71 -13.09 12.07 3.36
CA PHE A 71 -12.78 11.13 2.28
C PHE A 71 -13.06 11.72 0.90
N HIS A 72 -12.13 11.50 -0.03
CA HIS A 72 -12.32 11.71 -1.47
C HIS A 72 -12.35 10.36 -2.16
N TYR A 73 -13.47 10.04 -2.77
CA TYR A 73 -13.65 8.75 -3.43
C TYR A 73 -13.30 8.87 -4.92
N VAL A 74 -12.38 8.02 -5.38
CA VAL A 74 -11.93 7.95 -6.77
C VAL A 74 -12.42 6.64 -7.36
N GLU A 75 -13.43 6.69 -8.22
CA GLU A 75 -13.94 5.51 -8.91
C GLU A 75 -13.00 5.14 -10.06
N GLU A 76 -12.54 3.89 -10.08
CA GLU A 76 -11.78 3.32 -11.17
C GLU A 76 -12.72 2.52 -12.07
N PRO A 77 -12.86 2.85 -13.37
CA PRO A 77 -13.66 2.04 -14.29
C PRO A 77 -13.00 0.68 -14.57
N GLU A 78 -11.67 0.61 -14.50
CA GLU A 78 -10.86 -0.58 -14.70
C GLU A 78 -9.75 -0.63 -13.64
N ILE A 79 -9.35 -1.83 -13.20
CA ILE A 79 -8.24 -1.96 -12.25
C ILE A 79 -6.92 -1.74 -12.98
N LEU A 80 -6.31 -0.58 -12.76
CA LEU A 80 -5.01 -0.20 -13.34
C LEU A 80 -3.82 -0.56 -12.44
N GLY A 81 -4.08 -1.30 -11.36
CA GLY A 81 -3.09 -1.59 -10.31
C GLY A 81 -2.78 -0.37 -9.44
N THR A 82 -1.82 -0.53 -8.52
CA THR A 82 -1.50 0.54 -7.56
C THR A 82 -0.98 1.81 -8.24
N GLY A 83 -0.17 1.69 -9.30
CA GLY A 83 0.36 2.84 -10.02
C GLY A 83 -0.74 3.68 -10.69
N GLY A 84 -1.65 3.04 -11.42
CA GLY A 84 -2.76 3.74 -12.05
C GLY A 84 -3.75 4.33 -11.04
N ALA A 85 -3.95 3.69 -9.89
CA ALA A 85 -4.74 4.26 -8.79
C ALA A 85 -4.17 5.60 -8.30
N LEU A 86 -2.85 5.66 -8.12
CA LEU A 86 -2.15 6.89 -7.72
C LEU A 86 -2.28 7.97 -8.80
N ASP A 87 -2.16 7.57 -10.07
CA ASP A 87 -2.27 8.51 -11.18
C ASP A 87 -3.68 9.12 -11.31
N ASN A 88 -4.72 8.31 -11.17
CA ASN A 88 -6.11 8.77 -11.15
C ASN A 88 -6.40 9.73 -9.98
N ALA A 89 -5.67 9.57 -8.87
CA ALA A 89 -5.78 10.42 -7.70
C ALA A 89 -4.75 11.58 -7.70
N ARG A 90 -3.97 11.79 -8.76
CA ARG A 90 -2.83 12.73 -8.79
C ARG A 90 -3.17 14.12 -8.26
N ALA A 91 -4.30 14.69 -8.66
CA ALA A 91 -4.75 16.01 -8.22
C ALA A 91 -5.08 16.08 -6.71
N LEU A 92 -5.43 14.97 -6.09
CA LEU A 92 -5.69 14.86 -4.65
C LEU A 92 -4.42 14.54 -3.85
N LEU A 93 -3.33 14.16 -4.53
CA LEU A 93 -2.05 13.79 -3.94
C LEU A 93 -0.98 14.87 -4.16
N ASP A 94 -1.40 16.07 -4.56
CA ASP A 94 -0.53 17.25 -4.76
C ASP A 94 -0.14 17.88 -3.41
N ALA A 95 0.53 17.09 -2.58
CA ALA A 95 1.07 17.48 -1.29
C ALA A 95 2.56 17.17 -1.25
N ASP A 96 3.31 17.87 -0.39
CA ASP A 96 4.75 17.63 -0.20
C ASP A 96 5.04 16.18 0.21
N ILE A 97 4.18 15.59 1.06
CA ILE A 97 4.24 14.19 1.47
C ILE A 97 2.83 13.60 1.52
N PHE A 98 2.64 12.45 0.90
CA PHE A 98 1.43 11.64 1.04
C PHE A 98 1.76 10.19 1.43
N VAL A 99 0.82 9.53 2.10
CA VAL A 99 0.95 8.12 2.51
C VAL A 99 0.03 7.26 1.67
N VAL A 100 0.52 6.11 1.21
CA VAL A 100 -0.26 5.09 0.52
C VAL A 100 -0.34 3.86 1.41
N ILE A 101 -1.56 3.43 1.75
CA ILE A 101 -1.78 2.27 2.61
C ILE A 101 -2.87 1.37 2.04
N ASN A 102 -2.76 0.05 2.26
CA ASN A 102 -3.77 -0.88 1.80
C ASN A 102 -4.99 -0.88 2.74
N GLY A 103 -6.20 -0.79 2.20
CA GLY A 103 -7.46 -0.74 2.96
C GLY A 103 -7.83 -2.03 3.71
N LYS A 104 -6.98 -3.07 3.63
CA LYS A 104 -7.19 -4.38 4.26
C LYS A 104 -6.11 -4.75 5.29
N ILE A 105 -5.25 -3.80 5.68
CA ILE A 105 -4.16 -4.03 6.62
C ILE A 105 -4.49 -3.30 7.92
N ALA A 106 -4.68 -4.06 9.01
CA ALA A 106 -4.64 -3.50 10.35
C ALA A 106 -3.18 -3.49 10.83
N THR A 107 -2.71 -2.36 11.33
CA THR A 107 -1.31 -2.19 11.74
C THR A 107 -1.18 -1.17 12.87
N ASP A 108 -0.09 -1.32 13.60
CA ASP A 108 0.41 -0.46 14.66
C ASP A 108 1.79 0.14 14.32
N ILE A 109 2.21 0.07 13.04
CA ILE A 109 3.42 0.72 12.55
C ILE A 109 3.47 2.17 13.04
N ASN A 110 4.63 2.60 13.53
CA ASN A 110 4.84 3.99 13.90
C ASN A 110 5.03 4.83 12.63
N LEU A 111 3.96 5.47 12.17
CA LEU A 111 3.98 6.29 10.95
C LEU A 111 4.82 7.56 11.13
N ASP A 112 4.92 8.12 12.34
CA ASP A 112 5.77 9.29 12.61
C ASP A 112 7.24 8.96 12.37
N ALA A 113 7.71 7.79 12.81
CA ALA A 113 9.08 7.34 12.57
C ALA A 113 9.37 7.14 11.07
N ALA A 114 8.38 6.65 10.32
CA ALA A 114 8.49 6.51 8.87
C ALA A 114 8.55 7.88 8.17
N LEU A 115 7.72 8.83 8.59
CA LEU A 115 7.69 10.20 8.08
C LEU A 115 8.97 10.97 8.42
N GLU A 116 9.48 10.83 9.64
CA GLU A 116 10.76 11.40 10.06
C GLU A 116 11.89 10.87 9.19
N THR A 117 11.93 9.56 8.96
CA THR A 117 12.93 8.94 8.10
C THR A 117 12.85 9.48 6.68
N HIS A 118 11.65 9.55 6.09
CA HIS A 118 11.44 10.09 4.75
C HIS A 118 11.94 11.54 4.63
N ARG A 119 11.61 12.40 5.60
CA ARG A 119 12.06 13.81 5.64
C ARG A 119 13.57 13.92 5.78
N ARG A 120 14.18 13.10 6.64
CA ARG A 120 15.63 13.11 6.92
C ARG A 120 16.43 12.67 5.71
N THR A 121 15.98 11.64 4.99
CA THR A 121 16.71 11.12 3.82
C THR A 121 16.41 11.90 2.54
N ARG A 122 15.26 12.59 2.47
CA ARG A 122 14.75 13.22 1.24
C ARG A 122 14.65 12.21 0.09
N ALA A 123 14.27 10.98 0.42
CA ALA A 123 14.05 9.92 -0.55
C ALA A 123 12.88 10.27 -1.48
N LEU A 124 12.90 9.77 -2.72
CA LEU A 124 11.74 9.89 -3.62
C LEU A 124 10.53 9.15 -3.06
N ALA A 125 10.77 7.97 -2.49
CA ALA A 125 9.77 7.16 -1.84
C ALA A 125 10.40 6.43 -0.65
N THR A 126 9.57 6.15 0.34
CA THR A 126 9.96 5.46 1.56
C THR A 126 8.98 4.32 1.81
N LEU A 127 9.50 3.09 1.89
CA LEU A 127 8.70 1.88 2.12
C LEU A 127 8.98 1.33 3.52
N VAL A 128 7.92 1.01 4.26
CA VAL A 128 8.02 0.30 5.54
C VAL A 128 8.09 -1.20 5.26
N LEU A 129 9.17 -1.84 5.71
CA LEU A 129 9.43 -3.26 5.46
C LEU A 129 9.31 -4.05 6.77
N ARG A 130 8.87 -5.32 6.64
CA ARG A 130 8.93 -6.32 7.71
C ARG A 130 9.94 -7.39 7.31
N GLU A 131 10.79 -7.78 8.24
CA GLU A 131 11.69 -8.91 8.01
C GLU A 131 10.88 -10.19 7.77
N ASN A 132 11.18 -10.90 6.68
CA ASN A 132 10.51 -12.14 6.29
C ASN A 132 11.28 -13.36 6.78
N ALA A 133 11.52 -13.45 8.09
CA ALA A 133 12.29 -14.53 8.71
C ALA A 133 11.69 -15.93 8.43
N GLU A 134 10.37 -16.00 8.35
CA GLU A 134 9.60 -17.24 8.15
C GLU A 134 9.45 -17.65 6.67
N ARG A 135 10.13 -16.95 5.74
CA ARG A 135 10.10 -17.23 4.29
C ARG A 135 8.67 -17.31 3.74
N GLU A 136 7.80 -16.43 4.22
CA GLU A 136 6.42 -16.31 3.78
C GLU A 136 6.37 -15.90 2.30
N ARG A 137 5.30 -16.25 1.59
CA ARG A 137 5.12 -15.94 0.17
C ARG A 137 4.79 -14.46 -0.05
N TYR A 138 5.80 -13.61 0.05
CA TYR A 138 5.78 -12.21 -0.33
C TYR A 138 6.89 -11.91 -1.33
N SER A 139 6.71 -10.86 -2.12
CA SER A 139 7.80 -10.30 -2.92
C SER A 139 8.91 -9.84 -1.97
N THR A 140 10.14 -10.27 -2.24
CA THR A 140 11.30 -9.87 -1.45
C THR A 140 11.75 -8.47 -1.86
N VAL A 141 12.37 -7.75 -0.94
CA VAL A 141 12.97 -6.45 -1.21
C VAL A 141 14.41 -6.50 -0.72
N SER A 142 15.36 -6.21 -1.62
CA SER A 142 16.79 -6.18 -1.30
C SER A 142 17.15 -4.82 -0.74
N VAL A 143 17.79 -4.80 0.43
CA VAL A 143 18.17 -3.55 1.13
C VAL A 143 19.67 -3.55 1.39
N ARG A 144 20.33 -2.42 1.14
CA ARG A 144 21.73 -2.17 1.49
C ARG A 144 21.87 -0.77 2.08
N ASP A 145 22.50 -0.66 3.25
CA ASP A 145 22.75 0.63 3.92
C ASP A 145 21.48 1.49 4.10
N GLY A 146 20.34 0.84 4.29
CA GLY A 146 19.05 1.54 4.39
C GLY A 146 18.53 2.08 3.05
N LEU A 147 18.92 1.49 1.93
CA LEU A 147 18.39 1.80 0.60
C LEU A 147 17.81 0.53 -0.04
N ILE A 148 16.65 0.64 -0.69
CA ILE A 148 16.16 -0.39 -1.59
C ILE A 148 17.07 -0.45 -2.80
N THR A 149 17.64 -1.62 -3.03
CA THR A 149 18.54 -1.92 -4.16
C THR A 149 17.89 -2.84 -5.19
N GLY A 150 16.73 -3.41 -4.89
CA GLY A 150 15.99 -4.22 -5.84
C GLY A 150 14.70 -4.79 -5.24
N PHE A 151 13.82 -5.19 -6.15
CA PHE A 151 12.59 -5.93 -5.84
C PHE A 151 12.72 -7.34 -6.42
N GLY A 152 12.42 -8.34 -5.60
CA GLY A 152 12.29 -9.72 -6.05
C GLY A 152 11.03 -9.92 -6.90
N GLY A 153 11.03 -11.01 -7.67
CA GLY A 153 9.85 -11.43 -8.42
C GLY A 153 8.71 -11.87 -7.50
N ASN A 154 7.56 -12.21 -8.12
CA ASN A 154 6.47 -12.84 -7.39
C ASN A 154 6.98 -14.14 -6.73
N PRO A 155 6.55 -14.45 -5.50
CA PRO A 155 6.95 -15.67 -4.82
C PRO A 155 6.47 -16.89 -5.62
N THR A 156 7.41 -17.55 -6.30
CA THR A 156 7.24 -18.89 -6.88
C THR A 156 7.59 -19.94 -5.82
N SER A 157 7.12 -21.17 -6.00
CA SER A 157 7.51 -22.30 -5.15
C SER A 157 9.03 -22.47 -5.01
N ASP A 158 9.78 -22.06 -6.03
CA ASP A 158 11.24 -22.24 -6.12
C ASP A 158 12.04 -21.11 -5.44
N ASN A 159 11.43 -19.93 -5.23
CA ASN A 159 12.10 -18.78 -4.61
C ASN A 159 12.10 -18.81 -3.08
N VAL A 160 11.46 -19.81 -2.46
CA VAL A 160 11.38 -19.96 -1.00
C VAL A 160 12.70 -20.51 -0.43
N SER A 161 13.50 -21.24 -1.22
CA SER A 161 14.72 -21.92 -0.79
C SER A 161 16.03 -21.15 -1.03
N GLY A 162 16.02 -20.04 -1.79
CA GLY A 162 17.25 -19.43 -2.32
C GLY A 162 17.80 -18.17 -1.62
N ALA A 163 17.00 -17.43 -0.86
CA ALA A 163 17.48 -16.18 -0.24
C ALA A 163 17.99 -16.46 1.18
N ALA A 164 19.30 -16.68 1.32
CA ALA A 164 20.00 -16.63 2.59
C ALA A 164 20.92 -15.40 2.60
N SER A 165 21.01 -14.79 3.78
CA SER A 165 21.95 -13.75 4.22
C SER A 165 21.51 -12.29 4.06
N ALA A 166 21.00 -11.73 5.15
CA ALA A 166 21.58 -10.51 5.72
C ALA A 166 21.49 -10.57 7.26
N ALA A 167 22.55 -10.05 7.89
CA ALA A 167 22.92 -10.19 9.28
C ALA A 167 21.84 -9.84 10.31
N ARG A 168 21.81 -10.62 11.39
CA ARG A 168 21.22 -10.23 12.67
C ARG A 168 21.83 -8.90 13.12
N ASN A 169 21.02 -7.86 13.21
CA ASN A 169 21.21 -6.75 14.11
C ASN A 169 19.84 -6.38 14.67
N GLU A 170 19.77 -6.26 15.99
CA GLU A 170 18.55 -5.94 16.72
C GLU A 170 18.01 -4.55 16.32
N LEU A 171 16.67 -4.44 16.36
CA LEU A 171 15.75 -3.36 15.98
C LEU A 171 16.22 -1.90 16.18
N PRO A 172 15.75 -0.92 15.36
CA PRO A 172 14.33 -0.66 15.09
C PRO A 172 13.91 -0.70 13.60
N SER A 173 12.65 -1.11 13.38
CA SER A 173 11.85 -1.03 12.14
C SER A 173 12.49 -0.24 11.00
N ALA A 174 13.14 -0.94 10.07
CA ALA A 174 13.81 -0.33 8.94
C ALA A 174 12.80 0.10 7.85
N VAL A 175 12.82 1.38 7.52
CA VAL A 175 11.95 2.09 6.59
C VAL A 175 12.85 2.87 5.65
N ASN A 176 13.04 2.49 4.37
CA ASN A 176 14.29 2.93 3.73
C ASN A 176 14.33 2.95 2.18
N GLU A 177 14.26 4.18 1.65
CA GLU A 177 14.79 4.84 0.42
C GLU A 177 14.86 4.15 -0.96
N PHE A 178 14.36 4.87 -1.99
CA PHE A 178 14.73 4.72 -3.41
C PHE A 178 15.33 6.05 -3.90
N ARG A 179 16.46 5.98 -4.63
CA ARG A 179 17.05 7.10 -5.38
C ARG A 179 17.11 6.72 -6.85
N GLU A 180 16.48 7.52 -7.70
CA GLU A 180 16.51 7.30 -9.14
C GLU A 180 17.90 7.71 -9.69
N GLY A 181 18.56 6.74 -10.31
CA GLY A 181 19.75 6.97 -11.13
C GLY A 181 19.35 7.60 -12.45
N ARG A 182 20.16 8.57 -12.87
CA ARG A 182 20.12 9.32 -14.14
C ARG A 182 19.54 8.52 -15.31
N GLY A 183 18.61 9.16 -16.02
CA GLY A 183 17.70 8.55 -16.96
C GLY A 183 18.34 7.79 -18.11
N GLU A 184 17.66 6.71 -18.49
CA GLU A 184 17.65 6.16 -19.84
C GLU A 184 16.21 5.75 -20.18
N GLU A 185 15.82 6.16 -21.38
CA GLU A 185 14.52 6.03 -22.03
C GLU A 185 14.20 4.56 -22.33
N PHE A 186 13.11 4.01 -21.78
CA PHE A 186 12.63 2.68 -22.16
C PHE A 186 11.34 2.78 -22.97
N ALA A 187 11.50 2.64 -24.30
CA ALA A 187 10.43 2.48 -25.27
C ALA A 187 9.70 1.14 -25.07
N GLU A 188 8.38 1.20 -24.88
CA GLU A 188 7.51 0.02 -24.87
C GLU A 188 7.45 -0.64 -26.26
N ARG A 189 7.88 -1.91 -26.34
CA ARG A 189 7.50 -2.80 -27.44
C ARG A 189 6.19 -3.50 -27.08
N ARG A 190 5.12 -3.11 -27.77
CA ARG A 190 3.88 -3.87 -27.92
C ARG A 190 4.19 -5.26 -28.47
N VAL A 191 3.75 -6.31 -27.80
CA VAL A 191 3.56 -7.64 -28.39
C VAL A 191 2.06 -7.88 -28.45
N GLU A 192 1.50 -7.72 -29.64
CA GLU A 192 0.21 -8.30 -30.02
C GLU A 192 0.40 -9.81 -30.22
N SER A 193 -0.51 -10.62 -29.69
CA SER A 193 -0.65 -12.03 -30.08
C SER A 193 -2.10 -12.32 -30.43
N LYS A 194 -2.30 -12.73 -31.68
CA LYS A 194 -3.44 -13.52 -32.15
C LYS A 194 -3.42 -14.91 -31.53
#